data_AF-A0A3N0VAQ9-F1
#
_entry.id   AF-A0A3N0VAQ9-F1
#
_cell.length_a   1.000
_cell.length_b   1.000
_cell.length_c   1.000
_cell.angle_alpha   90.00
_cell.angle_beta   90.00
_cell.angle_gamma   90.00
#
_symmetry.space_group_name_H-M   'P 1'
#
loop_
_entity.id
_entity.type
_entity.pdbx_description
1 polymer ?
#
loop_
_entity_poly.entity_id
_entity_poly.type
_entity_poly.pdbx_seq_one_letter_code
_entity_poly.pdbx_strand_id
1 'polypeptide(L)'
;MTNTSDKAEIEEAHPLCDIIDATARRRREDAGCVSLAEAEGFDYPTFFTCTFNYFATGEGQSIGVVMGYTHSAEQLRSVVTEEFGSYYASGAELWPRLHLASDVRSLIPDAIRAVIADPTQVIGNFHYSSRFHLNQS
;
A
#
# COMPACT_ATOMS: atom_id res chain seq x y z
N MET A 1 0.88 -31.24 -60.83
CA MET A 1 2.05 -30.39 -60.48
C MET A 1 1.50 -28.99 -60.34
N THR A 2 1.43 -28.31 -59.19
CA THR A 2 2.23 -28.31 -57.95
C THR A 2 1.41 -27.63 -56.85
N ASN A 3 1.67 -28.03 -55.59
CA ASN A 3 1.27 -27.42 -54.31
C ASN A 3 1.51 -25.88 -54.30
N THR A 4 0.98 -25.04 -53.38
CA THR A 4 1.24 -25.07 -51.93
C THR A 4 0.47 -23.95 -51.19
N SER A 5 0.03 -24.26 -49.96
CA SER A 5 0.16 -23.48 -48.70
C SER A 5 -0.44 -22.07 -48.63
N ASP A 6 -1.50 -21.84 -47.85
CA ASP A 6 -1.50 -21.59 -46.40
C ASP A 6 -0.53 -20.48 -45.93
N LYS A 7 -1.12 -19.45 -45.31
CA LYS A 7 -0.64 -18.65 -44.17
C LYS A 7 -1.83 -17.77 -43.72
N ALA A 8 -2.65 -18.19 -42.76
CA ALA A 8 -2.42 -18.18 -41.32
C ALA A 8 -2.19 -16.76 -40.76
N GLU A 9 -3.26 -16.13 -40.30
CA GLU A 9 -3.21 -15.18 -39.18
C GLU A 9 -3.96 -15.85 -38.02
N ILE A 10 -3.22 -16.61 -37.21
CA ILE A 10 -3.69 -16.97 -35.88
C ILE A 10 -3.45 -15.70 -35.06
N GLU A 11 -4.52 -14.94 -34.82
CA GLU A 11 -4.53 -13.95 -33.73
C GLU A 11 -4.07 -14.67 -32.47
N GLU A 12 -2.90 -14.28 -31.95
CA GLU A 12 -2.37 -14.77 -30.69
C GLU A 12 -3.35 -14.38 -29.58
N ALA A 13 -4.26 -15.30 -29.26
CA ALA A 13 -5.13 -15.18 -28.10
C ALA A 13 -4.25 -15.26 -26.85
N HIS A 14 -3.86 -14.10 -26.32
CA HIS A 14 -3.17 -14.03 -25.05
C HIS A 14 -4.06 -14.67 -23.96
N PRO A 15 -3.60 -15.73 -23.29
CA PRO A 15 -4.32 -16.35 -22.18
C PRO A 15 -4.73 -15.29 -21.16
N LEU A 16 -5.97 -15.34 -20.68
CA LEU A 16 -6.47 -14.43 -19.64
C LEU A 16 -5.54 -14.34 -18.43
N CYS A 17 -4.85 -15.44 -18.10
CA CYS A 17 -3.84 -15.51 -17.04
C CYS A 17 -2.68 -14.53 -17.28
N ASP A 18 -2.19 -14.40 -18.51
CA ASP A 18 -1.06 -13.53 -18.85
C ASP A 18 -1.47 -12.05 -18.77
N ILE A 19 -2.73 -11.75 -19.07
CA ILE A 19 -3.30 -10.40 -18.91
C ILE A 19 -3.47 -10.05 -17.42
N ILE A 20 -3.95 -11.00 -16.60
CA ILE A 20 -4.10 -10.81 -15.15
C ILE A 20 -2.72 -10.63 -14.50
N ASP A 21 -1.75 -11.45 -14.87
CA ASP A 21 -0.38 -11.37 -14.35
C ASP A 21 0.35 -10.11 -14.82
N ALA A 22 0.14 -9.68 -16.07
CA ALA A 22 0.66 -8.40 -16.57
C ALA A 22 -0.02 -7.20 -15.88
N THR A 23 -1.31 -7.29 -15.56
CA THR A 23 -2.04 -6.23 -14.83
C THR A 23 -1.61 -6.19 -13.36
N ALA A 24 -1.39 -7.34 -12.74
CA ALA A 24 -0.86 -7.44 -11.38
C ALA A 24 0.60 -6.99 -11.31
N ARG A 25 1.42 -7.27 -12.33
CA ARG A 25 2.80 -6.74 -12.45
C ARG A 25 2.81 -5.24 -12.70
N ARG A 26 1.96 -4.71 -13.60
CA ARG A 26 1.84 -3.26 -13.81
C ARG A 26 1.35 -2.52 -12.57
N ARG A 27 0.40 -3.07 -11.80
CA ARG A 27 0.00 -2.51 -10.49
C ARG A 27 1.14 -2.53 -9.46
N ARG A 28 1.99 -3.55 -9.48
CA ARG A 28 3.21 -3.63 -8.64
C ARG A 28 4.28 -2.64 -9.08
N GLU A 29 4.38 -2.34 -10.38
CA GLU A 29 5.33 -1.38 -10.96
C GLU A 29 4.86 0.09 -10.87
N ASP A 30 3.54 0.35 -10.78
CA ASP A 30 2.92 1.68 -10.57
C ASP A 30 2.69 2.07 -9.07
N ALA A 31 2.90 1.17 -8.11
CA ALA A 31 2.84 1.39 -6.66
C ALA A 31 1.63 2.21 -6.14
N GLY A 32 0.44 1.95 -6.68
CA GLY A 32 -0.82 2.37 -6.06
C GLY A 32 -0.97 1.74 -4.67
N CYS A 33 -1.56 2.47 -3.73
CA CYS A 33 -2.00 1.90 -2.47
C CYS A 33 -2.80 0.61 -2.69
N VAL A 34 -2.65 -0.34 -1.79
CA VAL A 34 -3.51 -1.53 -1.71
C VAL A 34 -4.35 -1.49 -0.44
N SER A 35 -5.38 -2.31 -0.36
CA SER A 35 -6.12 -2.49 0.89
C SER A 35 -5.34 -3.37 1.89
N LEU A 36 -5.67 -3.28 3.18
CA LEU A 36 -5.08 -4.15 4.19
C LEU A 36 -5.32 -5.66 3.92
N ALA A 37 -6.42 -6.00 3.22
CA ALA A 37 -6.71 -7.38 2.83
C ALA A 37 -5.63 -7.95 1.89
N GLU A 38 -5.04 -7.10 1.05
CA GLU A 38 -4.03 -7.44 0.04
C GLU A 38 -2.60 -7.49 0.59
N ALA A 39 -2.41 -7.36 1.90
CA ALA A 39 -1.08 -7.38 2.53
C ALA A 39 -0.24 -8.64 2.17
N GLU A 40 -0.87 -9.78 1.92
CA GLU A 40 -0.17 -11.01 1.48
C GLU A 40 0.58 -10.86 0.15
N GLY A 41 0.26 -9.86 -0.66
CA GLY A 41 0.94 -9.59 -1.92
C GLY A 41 2.31 -8.90 -1.80
N PHE A 42 2.75 -8.56 -0.59
CA PHE A 42 4.02 -7.87 -0.36
C PHE A 42 5.20 -8.85 -0.20
N ASP A 43 6.39 -8.41 -0.61
CA ASP A 43 7.63 -9.14 -0.36
C ASP A 43 8.11 -8.85 1.07
N TYR A 44 8.23 -9.88 1.91
CA TYR A 44 8.65 -9.74 3.31
C TYR A 44 10.11 -10.21 3.54
N PRO A 45 10.82 -9.65 4.54
CA PRO A 45 10.38 -8.57 5.43
C PRO A 45 10.38 -7.22 4.72
N THR A 46 9.51 -6.30 5.16
CA THR A 46 9.29 -5.03 4.48
C THR A 46 8.96 -3.89 5.40
N PHE A 47 9.30 -2.70 4.95
CA PHE A 47 8.74 -1.48 5.50
C PHE A 47 7.39 -1.17 4.87
N PHE A 48 6.48 -0.62 5.66
CA PHE A 48 5.15 -0.25 5.20
C PHE A 48 4.74 1.11 5.75
N THR A 49 3.82 1.76 5.03
CA THR A 49 3.00 2.86 5.52
C THR A 49 1.55 2.42 5.37
N CYS A 50 0.74 2.65 6.38
CA CYS A 50 -0.69 2.45 6.34
C CYS A 50 -1.37 3.73 6.81
N THR A 51 -2.44 4.15 6.12
CA THR A 51 -3.21 5.33 6.53
C THR A 51 -4.69 5.08 6.40
N PHE A 52 -5.48 5.71 7.25
CA PHE A 52 -6.90 5.89 7.00
C PHE A 52 -7.22 7.38 6.99
N ASN A 53 -8.23 7.76 6.22
CA ASN A 53 -8.76 9.09 6.16
C ASN A 53 -10.29 9.01 6.21
N TYR A 54 -10.87 9.37 7.34
CA TYR A 54 -12.30 9.22 7.61
C TYR A 54 -12.93 10.58 7.90
N PHE A 55 -14.02 10.89 7.19
CA PHE A 55 -14.83 12.08 7.43
C PHE A 55 -16.11 11.70 8.16
N ALA A 56 -16.27 12.22 9.37
CA ALA A 56 -17.51 12.14 10.13
C ALA A 56 -18.34 13.40 9.89
N THR A 57 -19.53 13.24 9.29
CA THR A 57 -20.45 14.36 9.02
C THR A 57 -20.77 15.12 10.30
N GLY A 58 -20.40 16.41 10.36
CA GLY A 58 -20.68 17.29 11.50
C GLY A 58 -19.69 17.20 12.67
N GLU A 59 -18.70 16.31 12.63
CA GLU A 59 -17.69 16.19 13.69
C GLU A 59 -16.31 16.64 13.20
N GLY A 60 -15.90 16.22 12.00
CA GLY A 60 -14.57 16.50 11.52
C GLY A 60 -13.97 15.41 10.63
N GLN A 61 -12.66 15.47 10.50
CA GLN A 61 -11.86 14.51 9.76
C GLN A 61 -10.87 13.81 10.71
N SER A 62 -10.89 12.49 10.71
CA SER A 62 -9.94 11.65 11.43
C SER A 62 -8.94 11.05 10.45
N ILE A 63 -7.65 11.25 10.71
CA ILE A 63 -6.57 10.73 9.87
C ILE A 63 -5.67 9.88 10.76
N GLY A 64 -5.40 8.64 10.36
CA GLY A 64 -4.42 7.78 11.01
C GLY A 64 -3.25 7.49 10.09
N VAL A 65 -2.05 7.43 10.65
CA VAL A 65 -0.82 7.04 9.95
C VAL A 65 -0.07 6.05 10.82
N VAL A 66 0.25 4.88 10.28
CA VAL A 66 1.12 3.89 10.89
C VAL A 66 2.22 3.56 9.90
N MET A 67 3.44 3.46 10.40
CA MET A 67 4.58 2.99 9.63
C MET A 67 5.42 2.07 10.47
N GLY A 68 6.03 1.10 9.82
CA GLY A 68 6.95 0.24 10.51
C GLY A 68 7.60 -0.78 9.61
N TYR A 69 8.24 -1.74 10.26
CA TYR A 69 8.89 -2.88 9.64
C TYR A 69 8.24 -4.18 10.11
N THR A 70 7.93 -5.07 9.17
CA THR A 70 7.22 -6.33 9.46
C THR A 70 7.83 -7.50 8.70
N HIS A 71 7.73 -8.69 9.28
CA HIS A 71 8.26 -9.93 8.72
C HIS A 71 7.19 -10.80 8.06
N SER A 72 5.91 -10.46 8.23
CA SER A 72 4.80 -11.20 7.63
C SER A 72 3.55 -10.33 7.47
N ALA A 73 2.65 -10.77 6.58
CA ALA A 73 1.34 -10.15 6.42
C ALA A 73 0.47 -10.23 7.67
N GLU A 74 0.59 -11.32 8.44
CA GLU A 74 -0.10 -11.46 9.73
C GLU A 74 0.36 -10.40 10.72
N GLN A 75 1.68 -10.20 10.85
CA GLN A 75 2.24 -9.17 11.73
C GLN A 75 1.78 -7.78 11.30
N LEU A 76 1.81 -7.48 10.00
CA LEU A 76 1.34 -6.20 9.46
C LEU A 76 -0.13 -5.97 9.80
N ARG A 77 -1.01 -6.94 9.53
CA ARG A 77 -2.45 -6.84 9.85
C ARG A 77 -2.68 -6.66 11.34
N SER A 78 -1.93 -7.37 12.18
CA SER A 78 -2.00 -7.22 13.64
C SER A 78 -1.67 -5.78 14.07
N VAL A 79 -0.53 -5.25 13.60
CA VAL A 79 -0.09 -3.89 13.93
C VAL A 79 -1.10 -2.85 13.48
N VAL A 80 -1.59 -2.94 12.23
CA VAL A 80 -2.57 -1.97 11.72
C VAL A 80 -3.89 -2.07 12.48
N THR A 81 -4.35 -3.27 12.82
CA THR A 81 -5.61 -3.46 13.55
C THR A 81 -5.50 -2.97 15.00
N GLU A 82 -4.35 -3.16 15.65
CA GLU A 82 -4.08 -2.65 16.99
C GLU A 82 -4.08 -1.11 17.01
N GLU A 83 -3.41 -0.48 16.05
CA GLU A 83 -3.24 0.97 15.99
C GLU A 83 -4.47 1.71 15.48
N PHE A 84 -5.24 1.14 14.54
CA PHE A 84 -6.42 1.77 13.95
C PHE A 84 -7.73 1.30 14.56
N GLY A 85 -7.77 0.12 15.17
CA GLY A 85 -9.01 -0.59 15.45
C GLY A 85 -9.61 -1.18 14.17
N SER A 86 -10.46 -2.20 14.32
CA SER A 86 -11.02 -2.98 13.21
C SER A 86 -11.80 -2.13 12.19
N TYR A 87 -12.54 -1.12 12.66
CA TYR A 87 -13.34 -0.25 11.79
C TYR A 87 -12.45 0.52 10.80
N TYR A 88 -11.50 1.30 11.29
CA TYR A 88 -10.63 2.11 10.43
C TYR A 88 -9.63 1.26 9.64
N ALA A 89 -9.14 0.16 10.21
CA ALA A 89 -8.25 -0.78 9.52
C ALA A 89 -8.87 -1.37 8.24
N SER A 90 -10.20 -1.58 8.22
CA SER A 90 -10.89 -2.14 7.05
C SER A 90 -10.88 -1.23 5.81
N GLY A 91 -10.85 0.09 6.03
CA GLY A 91 -10.78 1.09 4.97
C GLY A 91 -9.39 1.72 4.82
N ALA A 92 -8.38 1.13 5.46
CA ALA A 92 -7.03 1.68 5.43
C ALA A 92 -6.33 1.36 4.11
N GLU A 93 -5.63 2.36 3.60
CA GLU A 93 -4.74 2.26 2.46
C GLU A 93 -3.34 1.86 2.94
N LEU A 94 -2.71 0.94 2.22
CA LEU A 94 -1.43 0.35 2.56
C LEU A 94 -0.45 0.56 1.40
N TRP A 95 0.74 1.06 1.72
CA TRP A 95 1.84 1.24 0.79
C TRP A 95 3.09 0.49 1.24
N PRO A 96 3.83 -0.13 0.32
CA PRO A 96 5.14 -0.68 0.62
C PRO A 96 6.21 0.44 0.68
N ARG A 97 7.36 0.15 1.31
CA ARG A 97 8.60 0.97 1.28
C ARG A 97 8.49 2.37 1.90
N LEU A 98 7.70 2.53 2.97
CA LEU A 98 7.49 3.81 3.66
C LEU A 98 6.96 4.94 2.76
N HIS A 99 6.19 4.61 1.73
CA HIS A 99 5.66 5.61 0.82
C HIS A 99 4.53 6.42 1.46
N LEU A 100 4.58 7.74 1.31
CA LEU A 100 3.61 8.67 1.89
C LEU A 100 2.66 9.24 0.84
N ALA A 101 1.36 9.17 1.12
CA ALA A 101 0.38 9.96 0.39
C ALA A 101 0.63 11.47 0.62
N SER A 102 0.33 12.28 -0.40
CA SER A 102 0.63 13.72 -0.39
C SER A 102 -0.16 14.49 0.67
N ASP A 103 -1.38 14.04 0.96
CA ASP A 103 -2.33 14.64 1.90
C ASP A 103 -1.93 14.44 3.36
N VAL A 104 -1.25 13.35 3.69
CA VAL A 104 -0.77 13.08 5.06
C VAL A 104 0.62 13.63 5.34
N ARG A 105 1.41 13.95 4.30
CA ARG A 105 2.83 14.30 4.44
C ARG A 105 3.08 15.50 5.36
N SER A 106 2.20 16.51 5.34
CA SER A 106 2.31 17.70 6.18
C SER A 106 2.05 17.44 7.67
N LEU A 107 1.33 16.35 8.00
CA LEU A 107 0.97 15.98 9.37
C LEU A 107 2.12 15.27 10.11
N ILE A 108 3.09 14.76 9.36
CA ILE A 108 4.15 13.91 9.89
C ILE A 108 5.33 14.78 10.31
N PRO A 109 5.87 14.65 11.54
CA PRO A 109 6.99 15.48 11.99
C PRO A 109 8.22 15.38 11.08
N ASP A 110 8.94 16.50 10.92
CA ASP A 110 10.12 16.61 10.06
C ASP A 110 11.18 15.53 10.35
N ALA A 111 11.40 15.21 11.63
CA ALA A 111 12.32 14.16 12.04
C ALA A 111 11.92 12.78 11.49
N ILE A 112 10.62 12.46 11.47
CA ILE A 112 10.12 11.20 10.93
C ILE A 112 10.24 11.20 9.41
N ARG A 113 9.94 12.32 8.74
CA ARG A 113 10.12 12.45 7.29
C ARG A 113 11.59 12.29 6.87
N ALA A 114 12.53 12.75 7.70
CA ALA A 114 13.96 12.55 7.47
C ALA A 114 14.34 11.07 7.53
N VAL A 115 13.82 10.32 8.52
CA VAL A 115 14.04 8.86 8.65
C VAL A 115 13.45 8.10 7.44
N ILE A 116 12.28 8.48 6.96
CA ILE A 116 11.64 7.84 5.81
C ILE A 116 12.40 8.11 4.50
N ALA A 117 12.93 9.33 4.34
CA ALA A 117 13.69 9.72 3.15
C ALA A 117 15.03 8.97 3.05
N ASP A 118 15.59 8.55 4.18
CA ASP A 118 16.82 7.77 4.25
C ASP A 118 16.64 6.56 5.19
N PRO A 119 16.08 5.45 4.69
CA PRO A 119 15.85 4.26 5.49
C PRO A 119 17.13 3.63 6.07
N THR A 120 18.32 4.01 5.58
CA THR A 120 19.59 3.54 6.17
C THR A 120 19.83 4.08 7.58
N GLN A 121 19.10 5.14 7.96
CA GLN A 121 19.07 5.67 9.32
C GLN A 121 18.20 4.86 10.27
N VAL A 122 17.41 3.91 9.76
CA VAL A 122 16.62 3.00 10.58
C VAL A 122 17.54 1.96 11.21
N ILE A 123 17.88 2.18 12.48
CA ILE A 123 18.62 1.21 13.28
C ILE A 123 17.60 0.44 14.14
N GLY A 124 17.37 -0.83 13.82
CA GLY A 124 16.46 -1.72 14.55
C GLY A 124 15.01 -1.68 14.05
N ASN A 125 14.04 -1.84 14.96
CA ASN A 125 12.62 -1.90 14.62
C ASN A 125 12.02 -0.49 14.59
N PHE A 126 11.97 0.13 13.40
CA PHE A 126 11.23 1.38 13.22
C PHE A 126 9.72 1.15 13.38
N HIS A 127 9.10 1.99 14.19
CA HIS A 127 7.65 2.08 14.33
C HIS A 127 7.26 3.54 14.59
N TYR A 128 6.27 4.01 13.84
CA TYR A 128 5.66 5.32 14.01
C TYR A 128 4.16 5.17 13.87
N SER A 129 3.41 5.69 14.86
CA SER A 129 1.95 5.74 14.81
C SER A 129 1.50 7.13 15.22
N SER A 130 0.51 7.66 14.50
CA SER A 130 -0.13 8.92 14.85
C SER A 130 -1.59 8.93 14.40
N ARG A 131 -2.41 9.65 15.15
CA ARG A 131 -3.81 9.89 14.84
C ARG A 131 -4.13 11.36 15.07
N PHE A 132 -4.73 11.96 14.06
CA PHE A 132 -5.16 13.35 14.07
C PHE A 132 -6.67 13.40 13.96
N HIS A 133 -7.28 14.32 14.70
CA HIS A 133 -8.68 14.67 14.52
C HIS A 133 -8.76 16.18 14.25
N LEU A 134 -9.23 16.53 13.06
CA LEU A 134 -9.38 17.90 12.59
C LEU A 134 -10.86 18.26 12.74
N ASN A 135 -11.18 19.03 13.77
CA ASN A 135 -12.54 19.49 14.02
C ASN A 135 -13.02 20.36 12.84
N GLN A 136 -14.28 20.20 12.46
CA GLN A 136 -14.94 21.17 11.58
C GLN A 136 -15.09 22.51 12.31
N SER A 137 -14.58 23.58 11.71
CA SER A 137 -14.70 24.97 12.18
C SER A 137 -15.88 25.68 11.55
#